data_AF-A0A8T6V521-F1
#
_entry.id   AF-A0A8T6V521-F1
#
_cell.length_a   1.000
_cell.length_b   1.000
_cell.length_c   1.000
_cell.angle_alpha   90.00
_cell.angle_beta   90.00
_cell.angle_gamma   90.00
#
_symmetry.space_group_name_H-M   'P 1'
#
loop_
_entity.id
_entity.type
_entity.pdbx_description
1 polymer ?
#
loop_
_entity_poly.entity_id
_entity_poly.type
_entity_poly.pdbx_seq_one_letter_code
_entity_poly.pdbx_strand_id
1 'polypeptide(L)' 'MSKTTLNVVNVGNIEGRAYLHPDDIELLSINEFDYVKMVTEWEDWGAVQILSSDEVEKGTIAVDDSV' A
#
# COMPACT_ATOMS: atom_id res chain seq x y z
N MET A 1 -3.70 -18.68 11.36
CA MET A 1 -3.37 -17.74 10.28
C MET A 1 -2.26 -16.84 10.80
N SER A 2 -1.09 -16.80 10.15
CA SER A 2 -0.07 -15.80 10.49
C SER A 2 -0.59 -14.43 10.07
N LYS A 3 -0.51 -13.44 10.96
CA LYS A 3 -0.74 -12.04 10.59
C LYS A 3 0.52 -11.54 9.87
N THR A 4 0.36 -11.12 8.62
CA THR A 4 1.39 -10.36 7.90
C THR A 4 1.23 -8.89 8.29
N THR A 5 2.32 -8.23 8.67
CA THR A 5 2.34 -6.81 9.04
C THR A 5 3.16 -6.06 8.01
N LEU A 6 2.56 -5.06 7.37
CA LEU A 6 3.24 -4.12 6.48
C LEU A 6 3.47 -2.80 7.23
N ASN A 7 4.65 -2.22 7.04
CA ASN A 7 4.91 -0.88 7.57
C ASN A 7 4.39 0.15 6.58
N VAL A 8 3.49 1.02 7.05
CA VAL A 8 2.93 2.11 6.26
C VAL A 8 3.69 3.39 6.56
N VAL A 9 4.29 4.00 5.53
CA VAL A 9 4.87 5.33 5.62
C VAL A 9 3.88 6.31 4.98
N ASN A 10 3.24 7.14 5.81
CA ASN A 10 2.24 8.12 5.37
C ASN A 10 2.94 9.46 5.03
N VAL A 11 2.65 10.04 3.86
CA VAL A 11 3.25 11.30 3.38
C VAL A 11 2.25 12.42 3.06
N GLY A 12 0.93 12.18 3.01
CA GLY A 12 -0.01 13.20 2.52
C GLY A 12 -1.33 12.62 2.00
N ASN A 13 -2.28 13.49 1.63
CA ASN A 13 -3.71 13.22 1.43
C ASN A 13 -3.99 12.07 0.44
N ILE A 14 -4.70 11.02 0.88
CA ILE A 14 -4.78 9.75 0.15
C ILE A 14 -6.04 9.68 -0.74
N GLU A 15 -5.93 10.32 -1.90
CA GLU A 15 -6.72 10.01 -3.11
C GLU A 15 -5.74 9.70 -4.26
N GLY A 16 -4.94 8.63 -4.10
CA GLY A 16 -3.72 8.46 -4.90
C GLY A 16 -3.42 7.02 -5.31
N ARG A 17 -2.20 6.83 -5.81
CA ARG A 17 -1.61 5.53 -6.11
C ARG A 17 -0.70 5.12 -4.97
N ALA A 18 -0.60 3.82 -4.73
CA ALA A 18 0.42 3.26 -3.86
C ALA A 18 1.14 2.11 -4.55
N TYR A 19 2.42 1.99 -4.25
CA TYR A 19 3.32 1.03 -4.86
C TYR A 19 3.77 0.01 -3.83
N LEU A 20 3.73 -1.25 -4.23
CA LEU A 20 4.19 -2.40 -3.45
C LEU A 20 5.15 -3.24 -4.29
N HIS A 21 6.05 -3.95 -3.60
CA HIS A 21 6.89 -4.95 -4.27
C HIS A 21 6.00 -6.08 -4.83
N PRO A 22 6.27 -6.63 -6.03
CA PRO A 22 5.50 -7.74 -6.61
C PRO A 22 5.28 -8.94 -5.67
N ASP A 23 6.33 -9.37 -4.97
CA ASP A 23 6.23 -10.45 -3.96
C ASP A 23 5.24 -10.14 -2.82
N ASP A 24 5.12 -8.87 -2.42
CA ASP A 24 4.17 -8.48 -1.37
C ASP A 24 2.73 -8.44 -1.91
N ILE A 25 2.54 -8.03 -3.17
CA ILE A 25 1.26 -8.10 -3.87
C ILE A 25 0.76 -9.56 -3.91
N GLU A 26 1.63 -10.50 -4.28
CA GLU A 26 1.31 -11.93 -4.28
C GLU A 26 1.01 -12.44 -2.86
N LEU A 27 1.86 -12.11 -1.88
CA LEU A 27 1.68 -12.52 -0.48
C LEU A 27 0.35 -12.04 0.11
N LEU A 28 -0.08 -10.84 -0.25
CA LEU A 28 -1.32 -10.22 0.21
C LEU A 28 -2.53 -10.63 -0.62
N SER A 29 -2.32 -11.38 -1.72
CA SER A 29 -3.39 -11.80 -2.64
C SER A 29 -4.24 -10.62 -3.15
N ILE A 30 -3.58 -9.50 -3.45
CA ILE A 30 -4.18 -8.32 -4.09
C ILE A 30 -3.79 -8.29 -5.57
N ASN A 31 -4.61 -7.69 -6.43
CA ASN A 31 -4.24 -7.49 -7.83
C ASN A 31 -3.72 -6.09 -8.06
N GLU A 32 -2.86 -5.94 -9.05
CA GLU A 32 -2.52 -4.64 -9.58
C GLU A 32 -3.79 -3.94 -10.10
N PHE A 33 -3.85 -2.62 -9.92
CA PHE A 33 -4.99 -1.74 -10.20
C PHE A 33 -6.20 -1.88 -9.26
N ASP A 34 -6.18 -2.81 -8.30
CA ASP A 34 -7.22 -2.86 -7.26
C ASP A 34 -7.17 -1.60 -6.38
N TYR A 35 -8.35 -1.16 -5.94
CA TYR A 35 -8.48 -0.13 -4.93
C TYR A 35 -8.53 -0.76 -3.55
N VAL A 36 -7.59 -0.39 -2.68
CA VAL A 36 -7.54 -0.90 -1.31
C VAL A 36 -7.76 0.23 -0.30
N LYS A 37 -8.46 -0.09 0.79
CA LYS A 37 -8.59 0.80 1.93
C LYS A 37 -7.39 0.59 2.86
N MET A 38 -6.60 1.63 3.04
CA MET A 38 -5.56 1.68 4.07
C MET A 38 -6.17 2.28 5.34
N VAL A 39 -5.93 1.62 6.48
CA VAL A 39 -6.34 2.10 7.81
C VAL A 39 -5.10 2.17 8.67
N THR A 40 -4.83 3.34 9.23
CA THR A 40 -3.67 3.58 10.10
C THR A 40 -4.00 3.27 11.56
N GLU A 41 -2.99 3.24 12.42
CA GLU A 41 -3.18 3.06 13.87
C GLU A 41 -3.94 4.22 14.54
N TRP A 42 -4.00 5.39 13.89
CA TRP A 42 -4.74 6.56 14.37
C TRP A 42 -6.20 6.57 13.91
N GLU A 43 -6.71 5.44 13.42
CA GLU A 43 -8.05 5.27 12.85
C GLU A 43 -8.35 6.14 11.61
N ASP A 44 -7.32 6.78 11.05
CA ASP A 44 -7.41 7.50 9.79
C ASP A 44 -7.38 6.53 8.60
N TRP A 45 -8.10 6.86 7.53
CA TRP A 45 -8.25 5.99 6.36
C TRP A 45 -8.17 6.73 5.04
N GLY A 46 -7.60 6.04 4.05
CA GLY A 46 -7.51 6.49 2.66
C GLY A 46 -7.72 5.32 1.69
N ALA A 47 -8.17 5.63 0.47
CA ALA A 47 -8.29 4.64 -0.59
C ALA A 47 -7.19 4.88 -1.64
N VAL A 48 -6.42 3.84 -1.96
CA VAL A 48 -5.34 3.91 -2.96
C VAL A 48 -5.54 2.87 -4.05
N GLN A 49 -5.14 3.22 -5.27
CA GLN A 49 -4.94 2.24 -6.33
C GLN A 49 -3.56 1.59 -6.19
N ILE A 50 -3.49 0.27 -6.16
CA ILE A 50 -2.22 -0.46 -6.04
C ILE A 50 -1.54 -0.63 -7.40
N LEU A 51 -0.24 -0.36 -7.43
CA LEU A 51 0.67 -0.61 -8.54
C LEU A 51 1.87 -1.43 -8.06
N SER A 52 2.45 -2.23 -8.95
CA SER A 52 3.66 -2.99 -8.66
C SER A 52 4.92 -2.17 -8.99
N SER A 53 5.95 -2.28 -8.16
CA SER A 53 7.28 -1.71 -8.44
C SER A 53 8.36 -2.51 -7.71
N ASP A 54 9.37 -2.98 -8.44
CA ASP A 54 10.55 -3.67 -7.90
C ASP A 54 11.55 -2.71 -7.23
N GLU A 55 11.33 -1.39 -7.34
CA GLU A 55 12.09 -0.35 -6.64
C GLU A 55 11.63 -0.15 -5.19
N VAL A 56 10.42 -0.61 -4.83
CA VAL A 56 9.88 -0.54 -3.47
C VAL A 56 10.46 -1.67 -2.61
N GLU A 57 10.95 -1.33 -1.42
CA GLU A 57 11.49 -2.33 -0.48
C GLU A 57 10.38 -3.26 0.03
N LYS A 58 10.68 -4.57 0.10
CA LYS A 58 9.75 -5.58 0.61
C LYS A 58 9.28 -5.26 2.04
N GLY A 59 7.99 -5.46 2.29
CA GLY A 59 7.36 -5.19 3.59
C GLY A 59 7.04 -3.70 3.83
N THR A 60 7.25 -2.84 2.81
CA THR A 60 6.92 -1.41 2.84
C THR A 60 5.94 -1.06 1.74
N ILE A 61 5.22 0.04 1.92
CA ILE A 61 4.35 0.63 0.90
C ILE A 61 4.80 2.07 0.65
N ALA A 62 4.96 2.43 -0.62
CA ALA A 62 5.22 3.80 -1.04
C ALA A 62 3.91 4.43 -1.52
N VAL A 63 3.47 5.52 -0.91
CA VAL A 63 2.24 6.24 -1.28
C VAL A 63 2.62 7.49 -2.05
N ASP A 64 2.04 7.67 -3.24
CA ASP A 64 2.22 8.88 -4.06
C ASP A 64 1.35 10.01 -3.49
N ASP A 65 1.98 11.13 -3.14
CA ASP A 65 1.31 12.37 -2.75
C ASP A 65 1.00 13.18 -4.02
N SER A 66 0.09 12.65 -4.84
CA SER A 66 -0.43 13.41 -5.98
C SER A 66 -1.52 14.36 -5.50
N VAL A 67 -1.14 15.62 -5.26
CA VAL A 67 -2.02 16.76 -4.93
C VAL A 67 -3.09 17.01 -5.97
#